data_AF-A0A2V9QSF6-F1
#
_entry.id   AF-A0A2V9QSF6-F1
#
_cell.length_a   1.000
_cell.length_b   1.000
_cell.length_c   1.000
_cell.angle_alpha   90.00
_cell.angle_beta   90.00
_cell.angle_gamma   90.00
#
_symmetry.space_group_name_H-M   'P 1'
#
loop_
_entity.id
_entity.type
_entity.pdbx_description
1 polymer ?
#
loop_
_entity_poly.entity_id
_entity_poly.type
_entity_poly.pdbx_seq_one_letter_code
_entity_poly.pdbx_strand_id
1 'polypeptide(L)'
;MENSDLESRIGSHWLNRIGIAAVLIGVSYFLKYAFDNGWIGPTGRIAIGLIAGIAVVLWSERFRIRGYKVFSYSLKAVGIGALYLSLWAAFQVYHLMPSGVVFVCMLVVTGATCAMAITQDAEVLAVFAITGGFSTPVLLSTGINREIALFSYVLLLDLGILTLVVFRPWRRLLWLGFAGTLLLYIGWNAEFYNRSHFELTLTFATLFFGVFAAAPLFMLRQEQGEGSIPLLFALANGVTYACAARLQMALQSAI
;
A
#
# COMPACT_ATOMS: atom_id res chain seq x y z
N MET A 1 -14.09 -50.64 3.30
CA MET A 1 -13.29 -49.96 2.26
C MET A 1 -13.04 -48.50 2.67
N GLU A 2 -12.64 -48.25 3.92
CA GLU A 2 -12.62 -46.88 4.50
C GLU A 2 -11.20 -46.40 4.84
N ASN A 3 -10.20 -47.29 4.85
CA ASN A 3 -8.81 -46.95 5.23
C ASN A 3 -7.95 -46.34 4.11
N SER A 4 -8.20 -46.64 2.83
CA SER A 4 -7.38 -46.07 1.74
C SER A 4 -7.64 -44.56 1.54
N ASP A 5 -8.80 -44.08 1.96
CA ASP A 5 -9.21 -42.69 1.79
C ASP A 5 -8.57 -41.78 2.86
N LEU A 6 -8.36 -42.31 4.07
CA LEU A 6 -7.62 -41.65 5.15
C LEU A 6 -6.12 -41.62 4.88
N GLU A 7 -5.53 -42.71 4.39
CA GLU A 7 -4.11 -42.78 4.07
C GLU A 7 -3.74 -41.89 2.89
N SER A 8 -4.61 -41.79 1.88
CA SER A 8 -4.49 -40.84 0.76
C SER A 8 -4.58 -39.38 1.23
N ARG A 9 -5.58 -39.04 2.07
CA ARG A 9 -5.77 -37.68 2.58
C ARG A 9 -4.68 -37.25 3.57
N ILE A 10 -4.27 -38.14 4.48
CA ILE A 10 -3.23 -37.85 5.47
C ILE A 10 -1.87 -37.86 4.78
N GLY A 11 -1.53 -38.92 4.05
CA GLY A 11 -0.26 -39.07 3.36
C GLY A 11 -0.01 -37.98 2.32
N SER A 12 -0.93 -37.76 1.37
CA SER A 12 -0.70 -36.82 0.27
C SER A 12 -0.70 -35.36 0.73
N HIS A 13 -1.68 -34.93 1.54
CA HIS A 13 -1.77 -33.52 1.93
C HIS A 13 -0.80 -33.14 3.05
N TRP A 14 -0.58 -34.00 4.06
CA TRP A 14 0.38 -33.67 5.13
C TRP A 14 1.82 -33.80 4.67
N LEU A 15 2.19 -34.86 3.94
CA LEU A 15 3.57 -35.01 3.46
C LEU A 15 3.91 -33.90 2.46
N ASN A 16 2.99 -33.52 1.57
CA ASN A 16 3.21 -32.39 0.67
C ASN A 16 3.38 -31.06 1.43
N ARG A 17 2.55 -30.78 2.45
CA ARG A 17 2.70 -29.57 3.28
C ARG A 17 4.00 -29.55 4.06
N ILE A 18 4.41 -30.68 4.64
CA ILE A 18 5.67 -30.83 5.35
C ILE A 18 6.85 -30.68 4.38
N GLY A 19 6.77 -31.28 3.19
CA GLY A 19 7.78 -31.15 2.14
C GLY A 19 7.94 -29.69 1.69
N ILE A 20 6.85 -29.00 1.40
CA ILE A 20 6.87 -27.57 1.06
C ILE A 20 7.49 -26.76 2.21
N ALA A 21 7.09 -27.01 3.46
CA ALA A 21 7.66 -26.34 4.62
C ALA A 21 9.17 -26.60 4.77
N ALA A 22 9.61 -27.86 4.63
CA ALA A 22 11.01 -28.24 4.73
C ALA A 22 11.86 -27.61 3.63
N VAL A 23 11.37 -27.59 2.38
CA VAL A 23 12.03 -26.92 1.25
C VAL A 23 12.11 -25.42 1.49
N LEU A 24 11.02 -24.78 1.93
CA LEU A 24 11.02 -23.34 2.24
C LEU A 24 12.01 -23.00 3.35
N ILE A 25 12.05 -23.78 4.42
CA ILE A 25 13.03 -23.61 5.51
C ILE A 25 14.45 -23.79 4.97
N GLY A 26 14.70 -24.87 4.23
CA GLY A 26 16.02 -25.16 3.66
C GLY A 26 16.51 -24.05 2.73
N VAL A 27 15.68 -23.58 1.81
CA VAL A 27 15.99 -22.46 0.91
C VAL A 27 16.22 -21.17 1.70
N SER A 28 15.39 -20.88 2.72
CA SER A 28 15.55 -19.69 3.55
C SER A 28 16.87 -19.70 4.32
N TYR A 29 17.24 -20.84 4.93
CA TYR A 29 18.50 -21.00 5.65
C TYR A 29 19.70 -20.96 4.70
N PHE A 30 19.60 -21.60 3.54
CA PHE A 30 20.65 -21.57 2.53
C PHE A 30 20.90 -20.14 2.05
N LEU A 31 19.82 -19.39 1.75
CA LEU A 31 19.93 -18.01 1.31
C LEU A 31 20.54 -17.12 2.41
N LYS A 32 20.09 -17.30 3.66
CA LYS A 32 20.69 -16.64 4.82
C LYS A 32 22.19 -16.96 4.94
N TYR A 33 22.56 -18.23 4.84
CA TYR A 33 23.97 -18.66 4.90
C TYR A 33 24.81 -18.05 3.75
N ALA A 34 24.28 -17.99 2.54
CA ALA A 34 24.93 -17.34 1.41
C ALA A 34 25.10 -15.83 1.64
N PHE A 35 24.15 -15.19 2.35
CA PHE A 35 24.22 -13.79 2.72
C PHE A 35 25.23 -13.55 3.85
N ASP A 36 25.24 -14.39 4.88
CA ASP A 36 26.13 -14.25 6.04
C ASP A 36 27.60 -14.49 5.64
N ASN A 37 27.87 -15.40 4.69
CA ASN A 37 29.21 -15.64 4.16
C ASN A 37 29.63 -14.70 3.01
N GLY A 38 28.80 -13.71 2.67
CA GLY A 38 29.13 -12.73 1.63
C GLY A 38 29.19 -13.27 0.20
N TRP A 39 28.68 -14.48 -0.07
CA TRP A 39 28.66 -15.08 -1.41
C TRP A 39 27.82 -14.26 -2.39
N ILE A 40 26.76 -13.62 -1.88
CA ILE A 40 25.91 -12.69 -2.63
C ILE A 40 26.06 -11.31 -2.00
N GLY A 41 26.71 -10.40 -2.72
CA GLY A 41 26.86 -9.01 -2.31
C GLY A 41 25.51 -8.27 -2.24
N PRO A 42 25.42 -7.14 -1.52
CA PRO A 42 24.18 -6.39 -1.30
C PRO A 42 23.36 -6.16 -2.57
N THR A 43 23.99 -5.71 -3.66
CA THR A 43 23.34 -5.48 -4.95
C THR A 43 22.70 -6.74 -5.52
N GLY A 44 23.36 -7.89 -5.38
CA GLY A 44 22.84 -9.18 -5.84
C GLY A 44 21.59 -9.61 -5.07
N ARG A 45 21.54 -9.36 -3.75
CA ARG A 45 20.38 -9.71 -2.91
C ARG A 45 19.13 -8.96 -3.37
N ILE A 46 19.30 -7.68 -3.66
CA ILE A 46 18.22 -6.80 -4.11
C ILE A 46 17.81 -7.15 -5.54
N ALA A 47 18.77 -7.38 -6.43
CA ALA A 47 18.49 -7.80 -7.81
C ALA A 47 17.69 -9.10 -7.84
N ILE A 48 18.07 -10.11 -7.03
CA ILE A 48 17.34 -11.37 -6.92
C ILE A 48 15.92 -11.11 -6.39
N GLY A 49 15.77 -10.29 -5.34
CA GLY A 49 14.46 -9.94 -4.79
C GLY A 49 13.54 -9.23 -5.80
N LEU A 50 14.10 -8.28 -6.56
CA LEU A 50 13.37 -7.57 -7.62
C LEU A 50 12.98 -8.48 -8.78
N ILE A 51 13.92 -9.28 -9.28
CA ILE A 51 13.68 -10.21 -10.38
C ILE A 51 12.66 -11.27 -9.95
N ALA A 52 12.80 -11.84 -8.75
CA ALA A 52 11.85 -12.81 -8.21
C ALA A 52 10.46 -12.19 -8.03
N GLY A 53 10.38 -10.97 -7.49
CA GLY A 53 9.11 -10.25 -7.34
C GLY A 53 8.40 -10.05 -8.68
N ILE A 54 9.11 -9.54 -9.70
CA ILE A 54 8.57 -9.36 -11.05
C ILE A 54 8.16 -10.71 -11.64
N ALA A 55 9.02 -11.73 -11.54
CA ALA A 55 8.75 -13.06 -12.06
C ALA A 55 7.49 -13.67 -11.45
N VAL A 56 7.29 -13.51 -10.13
CA VAL A 56 6.09 -13.99 -9.42
C VAL A 56 4.84 -13.25 -9.90
N VAL A 57 4.90 -11.92 -10.05
CA VAL A 57 3.77 -11.13 -10.59
C VAL A 57 3.42 -11.57 -12.01
N LEU A 58 4.41 -11.72 -12.89
CA LEU A 58 4.16 -12.16 -14.27
C LEU A 58 3.66 -13.61 -14.34
N TRP A 59 4.24 -14.50 -13.54
CA TRP A 59 3.84 -15.91 -13.48
C TRP A 59 2.41 -16.09 -12.95
N SER A 60 2.00 -15.23 -12.01
CA SER A 60 0.64 -15.24 -11.46
C SER A 60 -0.44 -15.03 -12.53
N GLU A 61 -0.11 -14.36 -13.63
CA GLU A 61 -1.03 -14.06 -14.72
C GLU A 61 -1.52 -15.33 -15.42
N ARG A 62 -0.65 -16.34 -15.52
CA ARG A 62 -1.00 -17.65 -16.09
C ARG A 62 -2.13 -18.34 -15.32
N PHE A 63 -2.16 -18.18 -13.99
CA PHE A 63 -3.23 -18.74 -13.16
C PHE A 63 -4.53 -17.95 -13.29
N ARG A 64 -4.45 -16.64 -13.54
CA ARG A 64 -5.62 -15.80 -13.80
C ARG A 64 -6.34 -16.26 -15.07
N ILE A 65 -5.60 -16.49 -16.14
CA ILE A 65 -6.14 -16.95 -17.44
C ILE A 65 -6.79 -18.34 -17.32
N ARG A 66 -6.27 -19.19 -16.42
CA ARG A 66 -6.85 -20.52 -16.13
C ARG A 66 -8.06 -20.50 -15.18
N GLY A 67 -8.54 -19.32 -14.79
CA GLY A 67 -9.73 -19.15 -13.94
C GLY A 67 -9.47 -19.07 -12.44
N TYR A 68 -8.23 -19.26 -11.97
CA TYR A 68 -7.88 -19.20 -10.55
C TYR A 68 -7.54 -17.77 -10.09
N LYS A 69 -8.53 -16.87 -10.17
CA LYS A 69 -8.35 -15.42 -9.89
C LYS A 69 -7.83 -15.13 -8.48
N VAL A 70 -8.42 -15.75 -7.47
CA VAL A 70 -8.04 -15.51 -6.05
C VAL A 70 -6.58 -15.89 -5.82
N PHE A 71 -6.16 -17.07 -6.29
CA PHE A 71 -4.78 -17.52 -6.17
C PHE A 71 -3.81 -16.60 -6.93
N SER A 72 -4.19 -16.14 -8.12
CA SER A 72 -3.41 -15.16 -8.88
C SER A 72 -3.22 -13.87 -8.10
N TYR A 73 -4.27 -13.30 -7.51
CA TYR A 73 -4.18 -12.05 -6.75
C TYR A 73 -3.32 -12.20 -5.49
N SER A 74 -3.43 -13.32 -4.77
CA SER A 74 -2.54 -13.62 -3.65
C SER A 74 -1.08 -13.69 -4.09
N LEU A 75 -0.80 -14.32 -5.24
CA LEU A 75 0.54 -14.43 -5.76
C LEU A 75 1.09 -13.07 -6.23
N LYS A 76 0.25 -12.21 -6.83
CA LYS A 76 0.61 -10.82 -7.15
C LYS A 76 0.96 -10.03 -5.89
N ALA A 77 0.17 -10.17 -4.83
CA ALA A 77 0.44 -9.50 -3.57
C ALA A 77 1.80 -9.89 -2.99
N VAL A 78 2.15 -11.19 -3.03
CA VAL A 78 3.48 -11.68 -2.64
C VAL A 78 4.58 -11.06 -3.50
N GLY A 79 4.40 -11.05 -4.82
CA GLY A 79 5.37 -10.45 -5.73
C GLY A 79 5.55 -8.95 -5.51
N ILE A 80 4.47 -8.18 -5.38
CA ILE A 80 4.49 -6.74 -5.10
C ILE A 80 5.14 -6.46 -3.74
N GLY A 81 4.81 -7.26 -2.71
CA GLY A 81 5.44 -7.17 -1.39
C GLY A 81 6.95 -7.41 -1.47
N ALA A 82 7.39 -8.41 -2.22
CA ALA A 82 8.82 -8.67 -2.44
C ALA A 82 9.52 -7.50 -3.15
N LEU A 83 8.86 -6.82 -4.10
CA LEU A 83 9.39 -5.61 -4.74
C LEU A 83 9.56 -4.47 -3.73
N TYR A 84 8.52 -4.20 -2.94
CA TYR A 84 8.56 -3.17 -1.89
C TYR A 84 9.65 -3.43 -0.86
N LEU A 85 9.75 -4.67 -0.36
CA LEU A 85 10.77 -5.05 0.61
C LEU A 85 12.19 -4.95 0.02
N SER A 86 12.37 -5.34 -1.24
CA SER A 86 13.68 -5.24 -1.92
C SER A 86 14.11 -3.79 -2.10
N LEU A 87 13.18 -2.92 -2.52
CA LEU A 87 13.40 -1.48 -2.67
C LEU A 87 13.68 -0.81 -1.33
N TRP A 88 12.90 -1.15 -0.31
CA TRP A 88 13.10 -0.67 1.05
C TRP A 88 14.47 -1.08 1.61
N ALA A 89 14.84 -2.36 1.46
CA ALA A 89 16.14 -2.86 1.87
C ALA A 89 17.28 -2.16 1.13
N ALA A 90 17.09 -1.76 -0.13
CA ALA A 90 18.07 -0.99 -0.89
C ALA A 90 18.38 0.37 -0.28
N PHE A 91 17.37 1.01 0.28
CA PHE A 91 17.52 2.29 0.95
C PHE A 91 17.99 2.12 2.40
N GLN A 92 17.20 1.44 3.24
CA GLN A 92 17.37 1.49 4.69
C GLN A 92 18.37 0.46 5.24
N VAL A 93 18.51 -0.70 4.59
CA VAL A 93 19.41 -1.76 5.07
C VAL A 93 20.79 -1.64 4.43
N TYR A 94 20.82 -1.59 3.11
CA TYR A 94 22.07 -1.66 2.35
C TYR A 94 22.59 -0.29 1.86
N HIS A 95 21.81 0.78 2.00
CA HIS A 95 22.20 2.15 1.62
C HIS A 95 22.75 2.27 0.18
N LEU A 96 22.26 1.43 -0.73
CA LEU A 96 22.74 1.33 -2.12
C LEU A 96 22.13 2.39 -3.02
N MET A 97 20.92 2.86 -2.71
CA MET A 97 20.18 3.81 -3.52
C MET A 97 19.69 4.98 -2.67
N PRO A 98 19.76 6.23 -3.18
CA PRO A 98 19.23 7.39 -2.48
C PRO A 98 17.69 7.32 -2.42
N SER A 99 17.11 7.93 -1.39
CA SER A 99 15.66 7.90 -1.12
C SER A 99 14.81 8.31 -2.32
N GLY A 100 15.24 9.33 -3.08
CA GLY A 100 14.52 9.81 -4.27
C GLY A 100 14.38 8.76 -5.38
N VAL A 101 15.42 7.97 -5.63
CA VAL A 101 15.37 6.90 -6.65
C VAL A 101 14.44 5.77 -6.18
N VAL A 102 14.56 5.36 -4.93
CA VAL A 102 13.71 4.31 -4.35
C VAL A 102 12.25 4.75 -4.29
N PHE A 103 11.99 6.01 -4.00
CA PHE A 103 10.65 6.60 -4.02
C PHE A 103 10.01 6.51 -5.40
N VAL A 104 10.72 6.92 -6.46
CA VAL A 104 10.23 6.80 -7.84
C VAL A 104 9.98 5.34 -8.21
N CYS A 105 10.88 4.43 -7.85
CA CYS A 105 10.69 2.99 -8.10
C CYS A 105 9.45 2.44 -7.38
N MET A 106 9.24 2.78 -6.10
CA MET A 106 8.05 2.36 -5.37
C MET A 106 6.77 2.93 -6.00
N LEU A 107 6.79 4.20 -6.42
CA LEU A 107 5.67 4.84 -7.11
C LEU A 107 5.35 4.12 -8.43
N VAL A 108 6.35 3.71 -9.20
CA VAL A 108 6.16 2.89 -10.42
C VAL A 108 5.51 1.55 -10.09
N VAL A 109 5.93 0.88 -9.00
CA VAL A 109 5.31 -0.38 -8.55
C VAL A 109 3.86 -0.16 -8.12
N THR A 110 3.57 0.93 -7.40
CA THR A 110 2.20 1.31 -7.02
C THR A 110 1.34 1.56 -8.26
N GLY A 111 1.83 2.38 -9.20
CA GLY A 111 1.13 2.73 -10.43
C GLY A 111 0.87 1.50 -11.31
N ALA A 112 1.85 0.61 -11.45
CA ALA A 112 1.67 -0.67 -12.14
C ALA A 112 0.61 -1.54 -11.45
N THR A 113 0.57 -1.55 -10.12
CA THR A 113 -0.45 -2.28 -9.36
C THR A 113 -1.83 -1.67 -9.53
N CYS A 114 -1.97 -0.35 -9.53
CA CYS A 114 -3.21 0.36 -9.85
C CYS A 114 -3.69 0.03 -11.27
N ALA A 115 -2.80 0.08 -12.27
CA ALA A 115 -3.13 -0.27 -13.65
C ALA A 115 -3.61 -1.73 -13.77
N MET A 116 -2.95 -2.65 -13.06
CA MET A 116 -3.40 -4.04 -12.94
C MET A 116 -4.77 -4.15 -12.27
N ALA A 117 -5.04 -3.37 -11.23
CA ALA A 117 -6.32 -3.37 -10.53
C ALA A 117 -7.46 -2.94 -11.46
N ILE A 118 -7.28 -1.88 -12.25
CA ILE A 118 -8.28 -1.38 -13.20
C ILE A 118 -8.50 -2.39 -14.33
N THR A 119 -7.42 -2.88 -14.95
CA THR A 119 -7.51 -3.80 -16.10
C THR A 119 -8.10 -5.17 -15.73
N GLN A 120 -7.89 -5.63 -14.50
CA GLN A 120 -8.37 -6.93 -14.04
C GLN A 120 -9.64 -6.86 -13.19
N ASP A 121 -10.18 -5.65 -12.99
CA ASP A 121 -11.32 -5.39 -12.11
C ASP A 121 -11.16 -6.04 -10.73
N ALA A 122 -10.00 -5.80 -10.12
CA ALA A 122 -9.57 -6.47 -8.90
C ALA A 122 -9.41 -5.47 -7.75
N GLU A 123 -10.49 -5.28 -6.97
CA GLU A 123 -10.49 -4.41 -5.78
C GLU A 123 -9.32 -4.74 -4.83
N VAL A 124 -9.02 -6.03 -4.65
CA VAL A 124 -7.92 -6.51 -3.81
C VAL A 124 -6.56 -5.93 -4.24
N LEU A 125 -6.29 -5.82 -5.54
CA LEU A 125 -5.05 -5.23 -6.04
C LEU A 125 -5.00 -3.72 -5.79
N ALA A 126 -6.14 -3.02 -5.90
CA ALA A 126 -6.23 -1.60 -5.56
C ALA A 126 -5.95 -1.38 -4.07
N VAL A 127 -6.47 -2.22 -3.18
CA VAL A 127 -6.16 -2.18 -1.73
C VAL A 127 -4.66 -2.35 -1.47
N PHE A 128 -3.98 -3.27 -2.17
CA PHE A 128 -2.53 -3.43 -2.05
C PHE A 128 -1.76 -2.22 -2.57
N ALA A 129 -2.19 -1.63 -3.69
CA ALA A 129 -1.56 -0.43 -4.22
C ALA A 129 -1.69 0.75 -3.23
N ILE A 130 -2.89 0.98 -2.68
CA ILE A 130 -3.13 2.03 -1.69
C ILE A 130 -2.28 1.80 -0.44
N THR A 131 -2.33 0.59 0.13
CA THR A 131 -1.54 0.23 1.32
C THR A 131 -0.05 0.43 1.07
N GLY A 132 0.47 -0.01 -0.08
CA GLY A 132 1.85 0.19 -0.48
C GLY A 132 2.20 1.67 -0.66
N GLY A 133 1.33 2.44 -1.32
CA GLY A 133 1.50 3.87 -1.55
C GLY A 133 1.62 4.66 -0.24
N PHE A 134 0.71 4.45 0.70
CA PHE A 134 0.77 5.10 2.02
C PHE A 134 1.95 4.61 2.87
N SER A 135 2.44 3.39 2.64
CA SER A 135 3.62 2.86 3.34
C SER A 135 4.93 3.48 2.84
N THR A 136 5.04 3.88 1.56
CA THR A 136 6.26 4.45 0.96
C THR A 136 6.90 5.60 1.76
N PRO A 137 6.19 6.67 2.15
CA PRO A 137 6.80 7.78 2.90
C PRO A 137 7.26 7.37 4.30
N VAL A 138 6.55 6.42 4.94
CA VAL A 138 6.93 5.88 6.26
C VAL A 138 8.21 5.05 6.13
N LEU A 139 8.27 4.17 5.12
CA LEU A 139 9.41 3.31 4.83
C LEU A 139 10.66 4.08 4.40
N LEU A 140 10.49 5.22 3.74
CA LEU A 140 11.58 6.09 3.27
C LEU A 140 11.78 7.32 4.16
N SER A 141 11.19 7.34 5.37
CA SER A 141 11.33 8.46 6.28
C SER A 141 12.79 8.67 6.66
N THR A 142 13.26 9.90 6.50
CA THR A 142 14.64 10.31 6.83
C THR A 142 14.72 11.05 8.17
N GLY A 143 13.59 11.22 8.87
CA GLY A 143 13.50 12.03 10.10
C GLY A 143 13.61 13.54 9.88
N ILE A 144 13.79 13.99 8.64
CA ILE A 144 13.81 15.42 8.28
C ILE A 144 12.40 15.85 7.91
N ASN A 145 11.92 16.95 8.51
CA ASN A 145 10.63 17.52 8.15
C ASN A 145 10.66 18.03 6.69
N ARG A 146 9.91 17.35 5.82
CA ARG A 146 9.64 17.76 4.44
C ARG A 146 8.14 17.78 4.18
N GLU A 147 7.43 18.65 4.89
CA GLU A 147 5.96 18.73 4.87
C GLU A 147 5.39 18.80 3.45
N ILE A 148 5.97 19.66 2.60
CA ILE A 148 5.46 19.91 1.24
C ILE A 148 5.55 18.63 0.40
N ALA A 149 6.67 17.90 0.51
CA ALA A 149 6.86 16.68 -0.26
C ALA A 149 5.92 15.56 0.22
N LEU A 150 5.77 15.40 1.54
CA LEU A 150 4.88 14.40 2.13
C LEU A 150 3.42 14.68 1.76
N PHE A 151 2.93 15.90 2.02
CA PHE A 151 1.53 16.24 1.77
C PHE A 151 1.20 16.30 0.28
N SER A 152 2.11 16.77 -0.58
CA SER A 152 1.90 16.71 -2.04
C SER A 152 1.82 15.28 -2.55
N TYR A 153 2.63 14.37 -1.99
CA TYR A 153 2.56 12.96 -2.34
C TYR A 153 1.26 12.31 -1.86
N VAL A 154 0.83 12.58 -0.62
CA VAL A 154 -0.45 12.09 -0.09
C VAL A 154 -1.61 12.63 -0.94
N LEU A 155 -1.56 13.90 -1.34
CA LEU A 155 -2.58 14.49 -2.20
C LEU A 155 -2.63 13.81 -3.57
N LEU A 156 -1.47 13.49 -4.14
CA LEU A 156 -1.37 12.73 -5.39
C LEU A 156 -1.97 11.33 -5.23
N LEU A 157 -1.71 10.63 -4.11
CA LEU A 157 -2.32 9.34 -3.82
C LEU A 157 -3.84 9.46 -3.68
N ASP A 158 -4.34 10.46 -2.96
CA ASP A 158 -5.78 10.68 -2.75
C ASP A 158 -6.49 10.97 -4.08
N LEU A 159 -5.88 11.78 -4.97
CA LEU A 159 -6.37 11.97 -6.34
C LEU A 159 -6.36 10.67 -7.15
N GLY A 160 -5.33 9.82 -6.97
CA GLY A 160 -5.27 8.49 -7.57
C GLY A 160 -6.41 7.58 -7.08
N ILE A 161 -6.72 7.61 -5.79
CA ILE A 161 -7.83 6.85 -5.18
C ILE A 161 -9.17 7.36 -5.70
N LEU A 162 -9.36 8.68 -5.75
CA LEU A 162 -10.56 9.28 -6.33
C LEU A 162 -10.74 8.85 -7.79
N THR A 163 -9.65 8.87 -8.57
CA THR A 163 -9.66 8.41 -9.96
C THR A 163 -10.06 6.95 -10.08
N LEU A 164 -9.50 6.06 -9.24
CA LEU A 164 -9.88 4.65 -9.20
C LEU A 164 -11.36 4.47 -8.90
N VAL A 165 -11.88 5.22 -7.93
CA VAL A 165 -13.27 5.18 -7.49
C VAL A 165 -14.24 5.68 -8.58
N VAL A 166 -13.83 6.68 -9.38
CA VAL A 166 -14.62 7.17 -10.53
C VAL A 166 -14.70 6.10 -11.63
N PHE A 167 -13.60 5.38 -11.89
CA PHE A 167 -13.58 4.30 -12.88
C PHE A 167 -14.31 3.04 -12.40
N ARG A 168 -14.17 2.67 -11.13
CA ARG A 168 -14.83 1.53 -10.49
C ARG A 168 -15.28 1.94 -9.08
N PRO A 169 -16.58 1.90 -8.74
CA PRO A 169 -17.12 2.45 -7.48
C PRO A 169 -16.80 1.57 -6.25
N TRP A 170 -15.54 1.21 -6.05
CA TRP A 170 -15.05 0.46 -4.90
C TRP A 170 -15.02 1.35 -3.65
N ARG A 171 -16.17 1.44 -2.97
CA ARG A 171 -16.38 2.29 -1.78
C ARG A 171 -15.36 2.06 -0.66
N ARG A 172 -14.80 0.85 -0.54
CA ARG A 172 -13.80 0.50 0.50
C ARG A 172 -12.49 1.26 0.31
N LEU A 173 -12.14 1.62 -0.92
CA LEU A 173 -10.90 2.36 -1.22
C LEU A 173 -10.93 3.79 -0.66
N LEU A 174 -12.10 4.43 -0.61
CA LEU A 174 -12.24 5.76 0.00
C LEU A 174 -11.94 5.74 1.48
N TRP A 175 -12.47 4.76 2.22
CA TRP A 175 -12.19 4.62 3.65
C TRP A 175 -10.72 4.30 3.92
N LEU A 176 -10.09 3.46 3.10
CA LEU A 176 -8.67 3.17 3.19
C LEU A 176 -7.80 4.41 2.91
N GLY A 177 -8.13 5.17 1.87
CA GLY A 177 -7.45 6.43 1.56
C GLY A 177 -7.58 7.43 2.70
N PHE A 178 -8.81 7.65 3.17
CA PHE A 178 -9.10 8.55 4.28
C PHE A 178 -8.33 8.17 5.55
N ALA A 179 -8.32 6.88 5.91
CA ALA A 179 -7.57 6.39 7.06
C ALA A 179 -6.05 6.59 6.88
N GLY A 180 -5.51 6.29 5.69
CA GLY A 180 -4.10 6.49 5.36
C GLY A 180 -3.66 7.95 5.49
N THR A 181 -4.42 8.86 4.90
CA THR A 181 -4.16 10.31 4.97
C THR A 181 -4.24 10.81 6.41
N LEU A 182 -5.24 10.37 7.18
CA LEU A 182 -5.42 10.75 8.58
C LEU A 182 -4.27 10.25 9.46
N LEU A 183 -3.83 8.99 9.28
CA LEU A 183 -2.71 8.43 10.03
C LEU A 183 -1.40 9.18 9.75
N LEU A 184 -1.09 9.46 8.48
CA LEU A 184 0.11 10.21 8.12
C LEU A 184 0.05 11.66 8.60
N TYR A 185 -1.11 12.29 8.50
CA TYR A 185 -1.31 13.67 8.93
C TYR A 185 -1.15 13.81 10.45
N ILE A 186 -1.76 12.91 11.23
CA ILE A 186 -1.61 12.90 12.70
C ILE A 186 -0.17 12.55 13.08
N GLY A 187 0.45 11.55 12.45
CA GLY A 187 1.83 11.16 12.71
C GLY A 187 2.80 12.33 12.49
N TRP A 188 2.66 13.05 11.38
CA TRP A 188 3.46 14.24 11.12
C TRP A 188 3.18 15.37 12.11
N ASN A 189 1.91 15.62 12.45
CA ASN A 189 1.54 16.70 13.37
C ASN A 189 2.09 16.45 14.79
N ALA A 190 2.10 15.20 15.25
CA ALA A 190 2.62 14.85 16.57
C ALA A 190 4.14 15.04 16.70
N GLU A 191 4.88 14.86 15.62
CA GLU A 191 6.35 14.80 15.66
C GLU A 191 7.03 16.10 15.19
N PHE A 192 6.42 16.84 14.26
CA PHE A 192 7.11 17.95 13.56
C PHE A 192 6.36 19.29 13.53
N TYR A 193 5.18 19.39 14.14
CA TYR A 193 4.38 20.61 14.06
C TYR A 193 5.03 21.80 14.78
N ASN A 194 5.14 22.93 14.07
CA ASN A 194 5.58 24.21 14.62
C ASN A 194 4.67 25.34 14.10
N ARG A 195 4.46 26.42 14.87
CA ARG A 195 3.50 27.51 14.56
C ARG A 195 3.76 28.20 13.20
N SER A 196 5.00 28.19 12.72
CA SER A 196 5.37 28.72 11.40
C SER A 196 4.71 28.01 10.22
N HIS A 197 4.19 26.79 10.42
CA HIS A 197 3.62 25.95 9.35
C HIS A 197 2.08 25.97 9.31
N PHE A 198 1.43 26.83 10.11
CA PHE A 198 -0.02 26.87 10.22
C PHE A 198 -0.72 27.05 8.87
N GLU A 199 -0.35 28.07 8.09
CA GLU A 199 -1.00 28.37 6.80
C GLU A 199 -0.88 27.20 5.82
N LEU A 200 0.29 26.57 5.77
CA LEU A 200 0.57 25.47 4.86
C LEU A 200 -0.21 24.21 5.26
N THR A 201 -0.20 23.89 6.57
CA THR A 201 -0.93 22.73 7.09
C THR A 201 -2.45 22.88 6.87
N LEU A 202 -2.98 24.09 7.06
CA LEU A 202 -4.40 24.39 6.86
C LEU A 202 -4.76 24.32 5.37
N THR A 203 -3.90 24.83 4.48
CA THR A 203 -4.08 24.72 3.03
C THR A 203 -4.17 23.27 2.57
N PHE A 204 -3.25 22.41 2.99
CA PHE A 204 -3.29 20.98 2.64
C PHE A 204 -4.48 20.26 3.28
N ALA A 205 -4.87 20.60 4.51
CA ALA A 205 -6.09 20.06 5.12
C ALA A 205 -7.34 20.42 4.31
N THR A 206 -7.44 21.66 3.79
CA THR A 206 -8.54 22.06 2.90
C THR A 206 -8.50 21.33 1.56
N LEU A 207 -7.31 21.08 1.00
CA LEU A 207 -7.16 20.30 -0.22
C LEU A 207 -7.61 18.84 -0.03
N PHE A 208 -7.16 18.17 1.04
CA PHE A 208 -7.61 16.81 1.37
C PHE A 208 -9.13 16.76 1.57
N PHE A 209 -9.67 17.74 2.30
CA PHE A 209 -11.11 17.88 2.48
C PHE A 209 -11.83 17.98 1.14
N GLY A 210 -11.33 18.82 0.22
CA GLY A 210 -11.91 18.98 -1.12
C GLY A 210 -11.90 17.69 -1.94
N VAL A 211 -10.80 16.93 -1.93
CA VAL A 211 -10.69 15.65 -2.65
C VAL A 211 -11.70 14.63 -2.11
N PHE A 212 -11.78 14.46 -0.80
CA PHE A 212 -12.72 13.52 -0.17
C PHE A 212 -14.18 14.01 -0.21
N ALA A 213 -14.44 15.32 -0.25
CA ALA A 213 -15.78 15.88 -0.43
C ALA A 213 -16.30 15.71 -1.87
N ALA A 214 -15.41 15.68 -2.86
CA ALA A 214 -15.77 15.40 -4.24
C ALA A 214 -16.20 13.93 -4.44
N ALA A 215 -15.65 12.98 -3.67
CA ALA A 215 -15.90 11.56 -3.85
C ALA A 215 -17.38 11.14 -3.71
N PRO A 216 -18.14 11.57 -2.68
CA PRO A 216 -19.58 11.32 -2.57
C PRO A 216 -20.38 11.90 -3.74
N LEU A 217 -20.01 13.07 -4.27
CA LEU A 217 -20.72 13.71 -5.38
C LEU A 217 -20.66 12.87 -6.66
N PHE A 218 -19.51 12.25 -6.94
CA PHE A 218 -19.37 11.33 -8.06
C PHE A 218 -20.12 10.02 -7.84
N MET A 219 -20.11 9.48 -6.61
CA MET A 219 -20.85 8.26 -6.26
C MET A 219 -22.37 8.43 -6.37
N LEU A 220 -22.91 9.55 -5.89
CA LEU A 220 -24.34 9.87 -5.95
C LEU A 220 -24.84 10.04 -7.40
N ARG A 221 -23.94 10.35 -8.34
CA ARG A 221 -24.26 10.49 -9.76
C ARG A 221 -24.27 9.14 -10.50
N GLN A 222 -23.55 8.14 -9.97
CA GLN A 222 -23.33 6.85 -10.64
C GLN A 222 -24.27 5.74 -10.12
N GLU A 223 -24.73 5.83 -8.86
CA GLU A 223 -25.75 4.94 -8.29
C GLU A 223 -27.00 5.75 -7.93
N GLN A 224 -28.14 5.41 -8.54
CA GLN A 224 -29.45 5.84 -8.06
C GLN A 224 -29.55 5.47 -6.57
N GLY A 225 -29.80 6.48 -5.74
CA GLY A 225 -29.55 6.44 -4.31
C GLY A 225 -30.16 5.25 -3.58
N GLU A 226 -29.30 4.50 -2.90
CA GLU A 226 -29.66 3.79 -1.69
C GLU A 226 -28.41 3.57 -0.83
N GLY A 227 -28.42 4.18 0.35
CA GLY A 227 -27.41 3.97 1.38
C GLY A 227 -26.88 5.26 1.98
N SER A 228 -27.01 5.38 3.29
CA SER A 228 -26.48 6.49 4.11
C SER A 228 -24.95 6.61 4.07
N ILE A 229 -24.23 5.73 3.37
CA ILE A 229 -22.77 5.62 3.39
C ILE A 229 -22.05 6.85 2.80
N PRO A 230 -22.45 7.43 1.64
CA PRO A 230 -21.83 8.64 1.11
C PRO A 230 -22.05 9.86 2.02
N LEU A 231 -23.23 9.93 2.65
CA LEU A 231 -23.57 10.97 3.65
C LEU A 231 -22.73 10.81 4.92
N LEU A 232 -22.60 9.59 5.45
CA LEU A 232 -21.75 9.30 6.60
C LEU A 232 -20.28 9.62 6.32
N PHE A 233 -19.79 9.33 5.11
CA PHE A 233 -18.43 9.66 4.71
C PHE A 233 -18.21 11.17 4.59
N ALA A 234 -19.17 11.89 3.97
CA ALA A 234 -19.12 13.36 3.88
C ALA A 234 -19.14 14.02 5.28
N LEU A 235 -19.98 13.51 6.18
CA LEU A 235 -20.02 13.96 7.57
C LEU A 235 -18.70 13.67 8.31
N ALA A 236 -18.16 12.47 8.17
CA ALA A 236 -16.87 12.10 8.77
C ALA A 236 -15.74 13.02 8.27
N ASN A 237 -15.68 13.28 6.96
CA ASN A 237 -14.71 14.20 6.37
C ASN A 237 -14.87 15.63 6.92
N GLY A 238 -16.11 16.13 7.01
CA GLY A 238 -16.41 17.45 7.58
C GLY A 238 -16.04 17.58 9.06
N VAL A 239 -16.34 16.56 9.87
CA VAL A 239 -15.98 16.53 11.29
C VAL A 239 -14.46 16.52 11.46
N THR A 240 -13.74 15.70 10.69
CA THR A 240 -12.28 15.64 10.76
C THR A 240 -11.65 16.98 10.38
N TYR A 241 -12.13 17.63 9.31
CA TYR A 241 -11.64 18.96 8.92
C TYR A 241 -11.91 20.00 10.02
N ALA A 242 -13.11 20.05 10.57
CA ALA A 242 -13.46 20.97 11.64
C ALA A 242 -12.61 20.75 12.91
N CYS A 243 -12.35 19.48 13.25
CA CYS A 243 -11.50 19.12 14.38
C CYS A 243 -10.04 19.54 14.15
N ALA A 244 -9.48 19.26 12.96
CA ALA A 244 -8.13 19.65 12.59
C ALA A 244 -7.94 21.18 12.59
N ALA A 245 -8.89 21.92 12.00
CA ALA A 245 -8.85 23.38 11.98
C ALA A 245 -8.95 23.98 13.40
N ARG A 246 -9.84 23.44 14.26
CA ARG A 246 -9.94 23.88 15.66
C ARG A 246 -8.68 23.57 16.46
N LEU A 247 -8.09 22.40 16.28
CA LEU A 247 -6.85 22.01 16.94
C LEU A 247 -5.71 22.97 16.57
N GLN A 248 -5.56 23.28 15.28
CA GLN A 248 -4.54 24.21 14.80
C GLN A 248 -4.77 25.62 15.34
N MET A 249 -6.01 26.12 15.35
CA MET A 249 -6.34 27.43 15.93
C MET A 249 -6.06 27.47 17.43
N ALA A 250 -6.40 26.41 18.18
CA ALA A 250 -6.11 26.32 19.61
C ALA A 250 -4.61 26.31 19.90
N LEU A 251 -3.82 25.59 19.11
CA LEU A 251 -2.35 25.58 19.20
C LEU A 251 -1.74 26.95 18.88
N GLN A 252 -2.39 27.73 18.02
CA GLN A 252 -1.99 29.10 17.69
C GLN A 252 -2.38 30.12 18.77
N SER A 253 -3.50 29.92 19.47
CA SER A 253 -4.00 30.85 20.50
C SER A 253 -3.52 30.57 21.93
N ALA A 254 -2.89 29.42 22.21
CA ALA A 254 -2.46 29.01 23.56
C ALA A 254 -1.21 29.76 24.12
N ILE A 255 -0.86 30.93 23.55
CA ILE A 255 0.12 31.90 24.06
C ILE A 255 -0.40 33.28 23.67
#